data_AF-A0A5J6VSD6-F1
#
_entry.id   AF-A0A5J6VSD6-F1
#
_cell.length_a   1.000
_cell.length_b   1.000
_cell.length_c   1.000
_cell.angle_alpha   90.00
_cell.angle_beta   90.00
_cell.angle_gamma   90.00
#
_symmetry.space_group_name_H-M   'P 1'
#
loop_
_entity.id
_entity.type
_entity.pdbx_description
1 polymer ?
#
loop_
_entity_poly.entity_id
_entity_poly.type
_entity_poly.pdbx_seq_one_letter_code
_entity_poly.pdbx_strand_id
1 'polypeptide(L)' 'MNKNNFEAQLAANLVAAEIRRTGINQAARLAQLKQVINRVEFTPTDLTEVLDPNWKSPEQIQAEKEAEEAAAKRKAA' A
#
# COMPACT_ATOMS: atom_id res chain seq x y z
N MET A 1 -24.17 -2.04 -12.83
CA MET A 1 -22.86 -1.39 -12.62
C MET A 1 -23.11 0.07 -12.29
N ASN A 2 -22.73 0.50 -11.07
CA ASN A 2 -22.88 1.90 -10.65
C ASN A 2 -21.99 2.81 -11.50
N LYS A 3 -22.49 4.00 -11.88
CA LYS A 3 -21.71 5.01 -12.62
C LYS A 3 -20.38 5.38 -11.94
N ASN A 4 -20.29 5.22 -10.61
CA ASN A 4 -19.05 5.34 -9.83
C ASN A 4 -17.93 4.38 -10.25
N ASN A 5 -18.20 3.27 -10.94
CA ASN A 5 -17.16 2.30 -11.30
C ASN A 5 -16.16 2.84 -12.32
N PHE A 6 -16.55 3.74 -13.23
CA PHE A 6 -15.63 4.19 -14.29
C PHE A 6 -14.56 5.14 -13.75
N GLU A 7 -14.98 6.15 -12.97
CA GLU A 7 -14.06 7.12 -12.36
C GLU A 7 -13.18 6.45 -11.30
N ALA A 8 -13.74 5.53 -10.51
CA ALA A 8 -13.00 4.67 -9.59
C ALA A 8 -11.94 3.83 -10.31
N GLN A 9 -12.31 3.19 -11.43
CA GLN A 9 -11.39 2.38 -12.23
C GLN A 9 -10.30 3.22 -12.88
N LEU A 10 -10.63 4.43 -13.34
CA LEU A 10 -9.67 5.37 -13.90
C LEU A 10 -8.65 5.84 -12.85
N ALA A 11 -9.13 6.23 -11.67
CA ALA A 11 -8.29 6.62 -10.54
C ALA A 11 -7.37 5.46 -10.11
N ALA A 12 -7.91 4.25 -10.01
CA ALA A 12 -7.13 3.05 -9.73
C ALA A 12 -6.05 2.79 -10.78
N ASN A 13 -6.36 2.98 -12.07
CA ASN A 13 -5.38 2.80 -13.15
C ASN A 13 -4.27 3.85 -13.10
N LEU A 14 -4.58 5.10 -12.74
CA LEU A 14 -3.60 6.17 -12.52
C LEU A 14 -2.66 5.83 -11.37
N VAL A 15 -3.22 5.43 -10.23
CA VAL A 15 -2.45 5.03 -9.04
C VAL A 15 -1.57 3.81 -9.36
N ALA A 16 -2.10 2.83 -10.10
CA ALA A 16 -1.32 1.68 -10.55
C ALA A 16 -0.14 2.09 -11.46
N ALA A 17 -0.32 3.06 -12.35
CA ALA A 17 0.75 3.57 -13.20
C ALA A 17 1.83 4.26 -12.36
N GLU A 18 1.44 5.03 -11.36
CA GLU A 18 2.35 5.75 -10.46
C GLU A 18 3.16 4.79 -9.56
N ILE A 19 2.53 3.72 -9.06
CA ILE A 19 3.23 2.63 -8.35
C ILE A 19 4.29 1.98 -9.25
N ARG A 20 3.98 1.77 -10.54
CA ARG A 20 4.95 1.21 -11.49
C ARG A 20 6.08 2.19 -11.82
N ARG A 21 5.79 3.49 -11.81
CA ARG A 21 6.77 4.56 -12.07
C ARG A 21 7.79 4.70 -10.93
N THR A 22 7.33 4.60 -9.70
CA THR A 22 8.17 4.77 -8.50
C THR A 22 9.06 3.57 -8.19
N GLY A 23 8.67 2.35 -8.58
CA GLY A 23 9.51 1.14 -8.46
C GLY A 23 9.70 0.61 -7.03
N ILE A 24 9.25 1.33 -6.01
CA ILE A 24 9.36 0.92 -4.60
C ILE A 24 8.19 0.00 -4.25
N ASN A 25 8.48 -1.19 -3.73
CA ASN A 25 7.47 -2.15 -3.23
C ASN A 25 6.33 -2.42 -4.22
N GLN A 26 6.61 -2.36 -5.52
CA GLN A 26 5.61 -2.31 -6.59
C GLN A 26 4.58 -3.44 -6.51
N ALA A 27 5.04 -4.68 -6.30
CA ALA A 27 4.15 -5.84 -6.20
C ALA A 27 3.20 -5.75 -4.99
N ALA A 28 3.73 -5.38 -3.82
CA ALA A 28 2.97 -5.23 -2.59
C ALA A 28 1.98 -4.05 -2.65
N ARG A 29 2.40 -2.91 -3.22
CA ARG A 29 1.54 -1.75 -3.44
C ARG A 29 0.42 -2.03 -4.43
N LEU A 30 0.70 -2.74 -5.53
CA LEU A 30 -0.34 -3.16 -6.47
C LEU A 30 -1.33 -4.15 -5.83
N ALA A 31 -0.86 -5.04 -4.94
CA ALA A 31 -1.74 -5.92 -4.18
C ALA A 31 -2.63 -5.12 -3.21
N GLN A 32 -2.08 -4.14 -2.50
CA GLN A 32 -2.84 -3.25 -1.63
C GLN A 32 -3.87 -2.43 -2.39
N LEU A 33 -3.50 -1.85 -3.53
CA LEU A 33 -4.42 -1.11 -4.40
C LEU A 33 -5.59 -1.97 -4.83
N LYS A 34 -5.33 -3.24 -5.23
CA LYS A 34 -6.40 -4.20 -5.56
C LYS A 34 -7.34 -4.46 -4.39
N GLN A 35 -6.82 -4.54 -3.16
CA GLN A 35 -7.67 -4.69 -1.98
C GLN A 35 -8.55 -3.46 -1.74
N VAL A 36 -7.99 -2.25 -1.89
CA VAL A 36 -8.71 -0.98 -1.71
C VAL A 36 -9.88 -0.87 -2.70
N ILE A 37 -9.64 -1.13 -3.99
CA ILE A 37 -10.69 -1.00 -5.02
C ILE A 37 -11.77 -2.09 -4.94
N ASN A 38 -11.48 -3.21 -4.28
CA ASN A 38 -12.44 -4.29 -4.05
C ASN A 38 -13.32 -4.04 -2.82
N ARG A 39 -13.05 -2.99 -2.03
CA ARG A 39 -13.93 -2.59 -0.92
C ARG A 39 -15.23 -2.03 -1.49
N VAL A 40 -16.33 -2.31 -0.78
CA VAL A 40 -17.68 -1.80 -1.14
C VAL A 40 -17.69 -0.27 -1.15
N GLU A 41 -16.94 0.35 -0.23
CA GLU A 41 -16.71 1.77 -0.15
C GLU A 41 -15.21 2.01 0.06
N PHE A 42 -14.62 2.88 -0.75
CA PHE A 42 -13.28 3.40 -0.56
C PHE A 42 -13.25 4.88 -0.93
N THR A 43 -12.35 5.61 -0.31
CA THR A 43 -12.18 7.05 -0.54
C THR A 43 -10.98 7.33 -1.43
N PRO A 44 -10.88 8.51 -2.05
CA PRO A 44 -9.67 8.93 -2.74
C PRO A 44 -8.43 8.92 -1.83
N THR A 45 -8.60 9.15 -0.53
CA THR A 45 -7.52 9.08 0.46
C THR A 45 -6.91 7.67 0.51
N ASP A 46 -7.76 6.63 0.54
CA ASP A 46 -7.31 5.23 0.54
C ASP A 46 -6.46 4.88 -0.70
N LEU A 47 -6.73 5.53 -1.84
CA LEU A 47 -5.93 5.36 -3.06
C LEU A 47 -4.57 6.06 -2.97
N THR A 48 -4.52 7.25 -2.37
CA THR A 48 -3.28 8.03 -2.24
C THR A 48 -2.34 7.50 -1.17
N GLU A 49 -2.84 6.83 -0.13
CA GLU A 49 -2.00 6.19 0.90
C GLU A 49 -1.07 5.12 0.30
N VAL A 50 -1.52 4.42 -0.76
CA VAL A 50 -0.69 3.42 -1.46
C VAL A 50 0.45 4.07 -2.25
N LEU A 51 0.37 5.37 -2.52
CA LEU A 51 1.41 6.15 -3.19
C LEU A 51 2.43 6.76 -2.22
N ASP A 52 2.21 6.67 -0.91
CA ASP A 52 3.12 7.26 0.06
C ASP A 52 4.55 6.72 -0.17
N PRO A 53 5.56 7.59 -0.32
CA PRO A 53 6.94 7.15 -0.56
C PRO A 53 7.48 6.26 0.58
N ASN A 54 6.99 6.46 1.80
CA ASN A 54 7.30 5.67 2.99
C ASN A 54 6.33 4.50 3.20
N TRP A 55 5.44 4.21 2.24
CA TRP A 55 4.56 3.06 2.35
C TRP A 55 5.37 1.76 2.42
N LYS A 56 5.17 1.03 3.52
CA LYS A 56 5.80 -0.26 3.82
C LYS A 56 4.78 -1.37 3.63
N SER A 57 5.21 -2.48 3.04
CA SER A 57 4.38 -3.68 3.01
C SER A 57 4.17 -4.22 4.44
N PRO A 58 3.08 -4.96 4.71
CA PRO A 58 2.91 -5.64 5.99
C PRO A 58 4.12 -6.50 6.38
N GLU A 59 4.78 -7.13 5.40
CA GLU A 59 6.00 -7.90 5.59
C GLU A 59 7.18 -7.02 6.04
N GLN A 60 7.34 -5.82 5.47
CA GLN A 60 8.36 -4.86 5.91
C GLN A 60 8.09 -4.33 7.32
N ILE A 61 6.81 -4.05 7.64
CA ILE A 61 6.42 -3.64 9.00
C ILE A 61 6.73 -4.74 10.01
N GLN A 62 6.44 -5.99 9.65
CA GLN A 62 6.74 -7.14 10.51
C GLN A 62 8.26 -7.37 10.65
N ALA A 63 9.01 -7.30 9.55
CA ALA A 63 10.46 -7.44 9.57
C ALA A 63 11.13 -6.33 10.40
N GLU A 64 10.61 -5.10 10.37
CA GLU A 64 11.08 -4.02 11.23
C GLU A 64 10.76 -4.26 12.70
N LYS A 65 9.56 -4.72 13.03
CA LYS A 65 9.20 -5.09 14.41
C LYS A 65 10.10 -6.20 14.95
N GLU A 66 10.38 -7.22 14.15
CA GLU A 66 11.25 -8.33 14.54
C GLU A 66 12.71 -7.89 14.69
N ALA A 67 13.19 -7.01 13.81
CA ALA A 67 14.52 -6.41 13.92
C ALA A 67 14.63 -5.50 15.17
N GLU A 68 13.56 -4.77 15.50
CA GLU A 68 13.51 -3.89 16.67
C GLU A 68 13.40 -4.69 17.98
N GLU A 69 12.62 -5.77 18.03
CA GLU A 69 12.60 -6.70 19.18
C GLU A 69 13.94 -7.40 19.37
N ALA A 70 14.61 -7.81 18.29
CA ALA A 70 15.94 -8.40 18.35
C ALA A 70 17.00 -7.37 18.83
N ALA A 71 16.88 -6.11 18.42
CA ALA A 71 17.76 -5.03 18.88
C ALA A 71 17.48 -4.61 20.33
N ALA A 72 16.22 -4.59 20.76
CA ALA A 72 15.83 -4.32 22.14
C ALA A 72 16.32 -5.42 23.09
N LYS A 73 16.22 -6.70 22.69
CA LYS A 73 16.81 -7.81 23.44
C LYS A 73 18.34 -7.75 23.53
N ARG A 74 19.03 -7.18 22.52
CA ARG A 74 20.48 -6.97 22.55
C ARG A 74 20.93 -5.75 23.36
N LYS A 75 20.06 -4.75 23.55
CA LYS A 75 20.35 -3.59 24.42
C LYS A 75 19.99 -3.85 25.89
N ALA A 76 19.19 -4.88 26.17
CA ALA A 76 18.79 -5.29 27.51
C ALA A 76 19.66 -6.43 28.08
N ALA A 77 20.65 -6.92 27.32
CA ALA A 77 21.66 -7.90 27.75
C ALA A 77 23.03 -7.19 27.88
#